data_AF-A0A4S3KP99-F1
#
_entry.id   AF-A0A4S3KP99-F1
#
_cell.length_a   1.000
_cell.length_b   1.000
_cell.length_c   1.000
_cell.angle_alpha   90.00
_cell.angle_beta   90.00
_cell.angle_gamma   90.00
#
_symmetry.space_group_name_H-M   'P 1'
#
loop_
_entity.id
_entity.type
_entity.pdbx_description
1 polymer ?
#
loop_
_entity_poly.entity_id
_entity_poly.type
_entity_poly.pdbx_seq_one_letter_code
_entity_poly.pdbx_strand_id
1 'polypeptide(L)'
;MRRFVPVLLGGLLLASPAFAAQQSATATPAHAQTSTSISTTALHEGAGATSSAGWMDAQPVLARHAMVVSSQHYATEVGLDILKQGGNAVDAAVAVGYALAVVHPCCGNIGGGGFMTLHLANGKNIFLDFRERAPLAATPTLFQDAQGNVVPGRSTKTWLGVGVP
;
A
#
# COMPACT_ATOMS: atom_id res chain seq x y z
N MET A 1 19.32 -34.67 60.01
CA MET A 1 19.58 -33.25 59.69
C MET A 1 18.43 -32.42 60.24
N ARG A 2 18.77 -31.40 61.06
CA ARG A 2 18.08 -30.17 61.54
C ARG A 2 16.57 -30.03 61.23
N ARG A 3 15.64 -30.02 62.20
CA ARG A 3 15.25 -29.02 63.24
C ARG A 3 14.40 -27.82 62.76
N PHE A 4 13.17 -27.76 63.32
CA PHE A 4 12.47 -26.63 63.96
C PHE A 4 11.99 -25.37 63.19
N VAL A 5 10.65 -25.20 63.23
CA VAL A 5 9.82 -24.02 63.61
C VAL A 5 9.84 -22.72 62.78
N PRO A 6 8.66 -22.19 62.38
CA PRO A 6 8.48 -20.79 61.97
C PRO A 6 7.75 -19.98 63.07
N VAL A 7 8.37 -18.92 63.60
CA VAL A 7 7.65 -17.83 64.30
C VAL A 7 8.49 -16.55 64.23
N LEU A 8 7.77 -15.42 64.21
CA LEU A 8 8.10 -14.04 64.65
C LEU A 8 8.12 -13.03 63.50
N LEU A 9 7.10 -12.16 63.44
CA LEU A 9 7.01 -10.83 64.10
C LEU A 9 7.86 -9.81 63.30
N GLY A 10 7.37 -8.67 62.86
CA GLY A 10 6.33 -7.80 63.42
C GLY A 10 6.93 -6.40 63.52
N GLY A 11 6.18 -5.39 63.05
CA GLY A 11 6.34 -3.98 63.39
C GLY A 11 7.58 -3.25 62.84
N LEU A 12 7.37 -2.05 62.29
CA LEU A 12 7.59 -0.80 63.04
C LEU A 12 7.61 0.39 62.07
N LEU A 13 6.64 1.30 62.26
CA LEU A 13 6.69 2.67 61.75
C LEU A 13 7.95 3.38 62.26
N LEU A 14 8.65 4.14 61.42
CA LEU A 14 9.41 5.32 61.87
C LEU A 14 9.47 6.37 60.76
N ALA A 15 9.24 7.61 61.19
CA ALA A 15 9.07 8.82 60.40
C ALA A 15 10.39 9.50 59.98
N SER A 16 10.29 10.26 58.89
CA SER A 16 10.98 11.48 58.40
C SER A 16 12.32 11.97 59.04
N PRO A 17 13.23 12.59 58.25
CA PRO A 17 13.05 14.01 57.90
C PRO A 17 13.39 14.40 56.44
N ALA A 18 12.92 15.59 56.10
CA ALA A 18 13.12 16.30 54.85
C ALA A 18 14.59 16.68 54.59
N PHE A 19 15.02 16.57 53.34
CA PHE A 19 16.10 17.40 52.79
C PHE A 19 15.68 17.87 51.40
N ALA A 20 15.63 19.19 51.25
CA ALA A 20 15.25 19.86 50.01
C ALA A 20 16.42 19.83 49.02
N ALA A 21 16.12 19.46 47.77
CA ALA A 21 16.87 19.92 46.61
C ALA A 21 15.90 20.10 45.44
N GLN A 22 15.74 21.38 45.05
CA GLN A 22 15.55 21.91 43.68
C GLN A 22 15.68 20.85 42.56
N GLN A 23 14.88 20.79 41.49
CA GLN A 23 14.35 21.89 40.67
C GLN A 23 13.32 21.35 39.67
N SER A 24 12.36 22.19 39.32
CA SER A 24 11.18 21.97 38.47
C SER A 24 11.49 21.63 37.00
N ALA A 25 10.65 20.79 36.36
CA ALA A 25 9.86 21.16 35.17
C ALA A 25 9.04 19.98 34.63
N THR A 26 7.83 20.33 34.23
CA THR A 26 6.66 19.56 33.80
C THR A 26 6.76 18.95 32.40
N ALA A 27 6.21 17.74 32.20
CA ALA A 27 5.42 17.39 31.00
C ALA A 27 4.68 16.05 31.18
N THR A 28 3.36 16.12 31.26
CA THR A 28 2.44 14.97 31.18
C THR A 28 2.31 14.53 29.71
N PRO A 29 2.45 13.24 29.34
CA PRO A 29 2.06 12.80 28.02
C PRO A 29 0.53 12.62 27.98
N ALA A 30 -0.17 13.65 27.50
CA ALA A 30 -1.59 13.57 27.22
C ALA A 30 -1.82 12.72 25.96
N HIS A 31 -2.45 11.57 26.14
CA HIS A 31 -3.03 10.77 25.07
C HIS A 31 -4.17 11.56 24.41
N ALA A 32 -4.08 11.83 23.11
CA ALA A 32 -5.21 12.27 22.30
C ALA A 32 -5.48 11.23 21.21
N GLN A 33 -6.45 10.36 21.48
CA GLN A 33 -7.08 9.53 20.45
C GLN A 33 -8.03 10.42 19.65
N THR A 34 -7.64 10.79 18.43
CA THR A 34 -8.56 11.44 17.48
C THR A 34 -8.94 10.41 16.43
N SER A 35 -10.12 9.83 16.60
CA SER A 35 -10.80 9.02 15.61
C SER A 35 -11.20 9.91 14.43
N THR A 36 -10.34 10.03 13.41
CA THR A 36 -10.69 10.77 12.20
C THR A 36 -11.45 9.84 11.26
N SER A 37 -12.77 10.03 11.20
CA SER A 37 -13.64 9.44 10.18
C SER A 37 -13.09 9.76 8.79
N ILE A 38 -12.94 8.74 7.95
CA ILE A 38 -12.54 8.91 6.54
C ILE A 38 -13.59 9.81 5.87
N SER A 39 -13.14 10.94 5.33
CA SER A 39 -14.03 11.91 4.68
C SER A 39 -14.60 11.31 3.40
N THR A 40 -15.92 11.14 3.34
CA THR A 40 -16.65 10.55 2.21
C THR A 40 -16.48 11.32 0.90
N THR A 41 -16.02 12.58 0.95
CA THR A 41 -15.72 13.39 -0.23
C THR A 41 -14.55 12.82 -1.05
N ALA A 42 -13.62 12.09 -0.43
CA ALA A 42 -12.52 11.43 -1.14
C ALA A 42 -12.98 10.21 -1.98
N LEU A 43 -14.24 9.77 -1.82
CA LEU A 43 -14.80 8.60 -2.49
C LEU A 43 -15.66 8.95 -3.73
N HIS A 44 -15.81 10.24 -4.07
CA HIS A 44 -16.67 10.67 -5.17
C HIS A 44 -15.90 10.75 -6.50
N GLU A 45 -16.38 10.06 -7.54
CA GLU A 45 -15.84 9.98 -8.92
C GLU A 45 -15.69 11.34 -9.66
N GLY A 46 -15.89 12.47 -8.99
CA GLY A 46 -15.87 13.82 -9.56
C GLY A 46 -14.87 14.78 -8.90
N ALA A 47 -13.84 14.28 -8.22
CA ALA A 47 -12.79 15.13 -7.67
C ALA A 47 -12.03 15.84 -8.81
N GLY A 48 -12.46 17.07 -9.13
CA GLY A 48 -11.76 17.96 -10.06
C GLY A 48 -10.30 18.14 -9.65
N ALA A 49 -9.42 18.37 -10.62
CA ALA A 49 -7.99 18.52 -10.40
C ALA A 49 -7.72 19.45 -9.21
N THR A 50 -7.12 18.90 -8.15
CA THR A 50 -6.71 19.64 -6.97
C THR A 50 -5.80 20.78 -7.43
N SER A 51 -6.19 22.02 -7.11
CA SER A 51 -5.38 23.21 -7.39
C SER A 51 -4.00 23.07 -6.74
N SER A 52 -2.98 23.77 -7.27
CA SER A 52 -1.63 23.76 -6.68
C SER A 52 -1.63 24.09 -5.17
N ALA A 53 -2.54 24.95 -4.73
CA ALA A 53 -2.77 25.24 -3.31
C ALA A 53 -3.32 24.03 -2.53
N GLY A 54 -4.21 23.23 -3.13
CA GLY A 54 -4.76 22.02 -2.52
C GLY A 54 -3.71 20.93 -2.26
N TRP A 55 -2.64 20.86 -3.06
CA TRP A 55 -1.52 19.94 -2.80
C TRP A 55 -0.61 20.41 -1.66
N MET A 56 -0.54 21.72 -1.41
CA MET A 56 0.29 22.30 -0.34
C MET A 56 -0.31 22.04 1.04
N ASP A 57 -1.65 21.97 1.14
CA ASP A 57 -2.36 21.66 2.39
C ASP A 57 -2.78 20.18 2.52
N ALA A 58 -2.58 19.37 1.48
CA ALA A 58 -2.94 17.95 1.49
C ALA A 58 -2.14 17.19 2.57
N GLN A 59 -2.84 16.74 3.60
CA GLN A 59 -2.23 15.90 4.62
C GLN A 59 -2.06 14.47 4.08
N PRO A 60 -0.86 13.87 4.17
CA PRO A 60 -0.66 12.50 3.73
C PRO A 60 -1.46 11.55 4.63
N VAL A 61 -1.96 10.48 4.03
CA VAL A 61 -2.48 9.35 4.81
C VAL A 61 -1.31 8.71 5.54
N LEU A 62 -1.41 8.57 6.86
CA LEU A 62 -0.38 7.95 7.68
C LEU A 62 -0.77 6.53 8.07
N ALA A 63 0.17 5.59 7.98
CA ALA A 63 -0.01 4.22 8.42
C ALA A 63 1.24 3.75 9.20
N ARG A 64 1.03 3.02 10.30
CA ARG A 64 2.13 2.55 11.16
C ARG A 64 2.82 1.28 10.67
N HIS A 65 2.11 0.42 9.92
CA HIS A 65 2.59 -0.92 9.59
C HIS A 65 2.73 -1.13 8.08
N ALA A 66 1.66 -0.85 7.32
CA ALA A 66 1.65 -1.03 5.88
C ALA A 66 0.62 -0.10 5.23
N MET A 67 0.79 0.12 3.93
CA MET A 67 -0.08 0.95 3.11
C MET A 67 -0.24 0.30 1.73
N VAL A 68 -1.46 0.35 1.20
CA VAL A 68 -1.77 0.01 -0.19
C VAL A 68 -2.38 1.25 -0.82
N VAL A 69 -1.96 1.57 -2.05
CA VAL A 69 -2.47 2.70 -2.82
C VAL A 69 -2.75 2.21 -4.23
N SER A 70 -3.96 2.48 -4.73
CA SER A 70 -4.35 2.18 -6.10
C SER A 70 -5.39 3.19 -6.60
N SER A 71 -5.69 3.16 -7.91
CA SER A 71 -6.68 4.06 -8.52
C SER A 71 -8.13 3.73 -8.16
N GLN A 72 -8.41 2.57 -7.56
CA GLN A 72 -9.76 2.14 -7.17
C GLN A 72 -9.81 1.72 -5.70
N HIS A 73 -10.80 2.23 -4.97
CA HIS A 73 -10.92 1.97 -3.52
C HIS A 73 -11.12 0.48 -3.19
N TYR A 74 -11.97 -0.25 -3.93
CA TYR A 74 -12.16 -1.69 -3.72
C TYR A 74 -10.87 -2.51 -3.90
N ALA A 75 -10.03 -2.15 -4.87
CA ALA A 75 -8.75 -2.83 -5.05
C ALA A 75 -7.77 -2.54 -3.90
N THR A 76 -7.76 -1.30 -3.42
CA THR A 76 -6.99 -0.92 -2.22
C THR A 76 -7.43 -1.69 -0.98
N GLU A 77 -8.74 -1.86 -0.77
CA GLU A 77 -9.30 -2.64 0.34
C GLU A 77 -8.90 -4.12 0.27
N VAL A 78 -8.98 -4.74 -0.92
CA VAL A 78 -8.53 -6.12 -1.12
C VAL A 78 -7.05 -6.29 -0.75
N GLY A 79 -6.18 -5.40 -1.23
CA GLY A 79 -4.75 -5.45 -0.89
C GLY A 79 -4.51 -5.28 0.62
N LEU A 80 -5.23 -4.35 1.25
CA LEU A 80 -5.13 -4.13 2.69
C LEU A 80 -5.58 -5.36 3.49
N ASP A 81 -6.64 -6.03 3.06
CA ASP A 81 -7.14 -7.22 3.73
C ASP A 81 -6.19 -8.41 3.60
N ILE A 82 -5.47 -8.54 2.48
CA ILE A 82 -4.39 -9.53 2.35
C ILE A 82 -3.24 -9.25 3.33
N LEU A 83 -2.85 -7.98 3.49
CA LEU A 83 -1.82 -7.60 4.47
C LEU A 83 -2.29 -7.87 5.91
N LYS A 84 -3.56 -7.58 6.24
CA LYS A 84 -4.13 -7.91 7.56
C LYS A 84 -4.17 -9.41 7.83
N GLN A 85 -4.33 -10.23 6.80
CA GLN A 85 -4.29 -11.69 6.87
C GLN A 85 -2.87 -12.26 7.01
N GLY A 86 -1.84 -11.39 7.05
CA GLY A 86 -0.44 -11.79 7.18
C GLY A 86 0.28 -12.05 5.86
N GLY A 87 -0.34 -11.69 4.72
CA GLY A 87 0.34 -11.68 3.42
C GLY A 87 1.45 -10.63 3.35
N ASN A 88 2.42 -10.86 2.48
CA ASN A 88 3.50 -9.91 2.22
C ASN A 88 3.10 -8.86 1.15
N ALA A 89 4.02 -7.93 0.85
CA ALA A 89 3.77 -6.88 -0.15
C ALA A 89 3.51 -7.41 -1.57
N VAL A 90 4.13 -8.54 -1.95
CA VAL A 90 3.90 -9.21 -3.24
C VAL A 90 2.52 -9.87 -3.27
N ASP A 91 2.13 -10.56 -2.20
CA ASP A 91 0.80 -11.19 -2.11
C ASP A 91 -0.32 -10.13 -2.25
N ALA A 92 -0.15 -9.01 -1.54
CA ALA A 92 -1.07 -7.87 -1.65
C ALA A 92 -1.07 -7.26 -3.05
N ALA A 93 0.09 -7.08 -3.69
CA ALA A 93 0.18 -6.55 -5.04
C ALA A 93 -0.49 -7.45 -6.08
N VAL A 94 -0.34 -8.78 -5.97
CA VAL A 94 -1.02 -9.74 -6.85
C VAL A 94 -2.54 -9.68 -6.66
N ALA A 95 -3.02 -9.64 -5.41
CA ALA A 95 -4.44 -9.52 -5.12
C ALA A 95 -5.04 -8.19 -5.64
N VAL A 96 -4.32 -7.08 -5.47
CA VAL A 96 -4.69 -5.77 -6.05
C VAL A 96 -4.74 -5.85 -7.57
N GLY A 97 -3.76 -6.49 -8.22
CA GLY A 97 -3.74 -6.68 -9.67
C GLY A 97 -4.99 -7.39 -10.20
N TYR A 98 -5.36 -8.52 -9.58
CA TYR A 98 -6.59 -9.24 -9.92
C TYR A 98 -7.86 -8.46 -9.59
N ALA A 99 -7.89 -7.73 -8.47
CA ALA A 99 -9.03 -6.88 -8.14
C ALA A 99 -9.21 -5.77 -9.18
N LEU A 100 -8.13 -5.09 -9.57
CA LEU A 100 -8.15 -4.05 -10.62
C LEU A 100 -8.60 -4.59 -11.97
N ALA A 101 -8.28 -5.84 -12.31
CA ALA A 101 -8.79 -6.48 -13.53
C ALA A 101 -10.32 -6.58 -13.58
N VAL A 102 -10.99 -6.49 -12.44
CA VAL A 102 -12.46 -6.48 -12.33
C VAL A 102 -12.99 -5.07 -12.14
N VAL A 103 -12.48 -4.32 -11.16
CA VAL A 103 -13.06 -3.02 -10.75
C VAL A 103 -12.51 -1.82 -11.52
N HIS A 104 -11.48 -2.00 -12.35
CA HIS A 104 -10.86 -0.95 -13.15
C HIS A 104 -10.63 -1.37 -14.61
N PRO A 105 -11.68 -1.71 -15.37
CA PRO A 105 -11.55 -2.35 -16.68
C PRO A 105 -10.85 -1.50 -17.75
N CYS A 106 -10.71 -0.18 -17.54
CA CYS A 106 -9.98 0.66 -18.47
C CYS A 106 -8.46 0.42 -18.45
N CYS A 107 -7.90 -0.11 -17.36
CA CYS A 107 -6.45 -0.28 -17.21
C CYS A 107 -6.04 -1.55 -16.45
N GLY A 108 -6.79 -1.94 -15.41
CA GLY A 108 -6.59 -3.23 -14.76
C GLY A 108 -6.98 -4.36 -15.70
N ASN A 109 -6.14 -5.40 -15.80
CA ASN A 109 -6.29 -6.38 -16.88
C ASN A 109 -5.74 -7.77 -16.53
N ILE A 110 -6.23 -8.76 -17.27
CA ILE A 110 -5.66 -10.12 -17.42
C ILE A 110 -5.31 -10.43 -18.89
N GLY A 111 -5.52 -9.47 -19.79
CA GLY A 111 -5.35 -9.62 -21.23
C GLY A 111 -4.33 -8.65 -21.83
N GLY A 112 -3.53 -7.99 -20.99
CA GLY A 112 -2.40 -7.17 -21.38
C GLY A 112 -1.16 -7.58 -20.59
N GLY A 113 -0.27 -6.63 -20.29
CA GLY A 113 0.96 -6.87 -19.55
C GLY A 113 1.39 -5.67 -18.72
N GLY A 114 2.64 -5.70 -18.26
CA GLY A 114 3.16 -4.65 -17.40
C GLY A 114 4.52 -4.96 -16.80
N PHE A 115 4.81 -4.26 -15.70
CA PHE A 115 6.06 -4.38 -14.98
C PHE A 115 5.81 -4.34 -13.47
N MET A 116 6.71 -4.97 -12.71
CA MET A 116 6.70 -4.87 -11.25
C MET A 116 8.14 -4.65 -10.76
N THR A 117 8.32 -3.63 -9.94
CA THR A 117 9.58 -3.35 -9.27
C THR A 117 9.44 -3.70 -7.79
N LEU A 118 10.37 -4.49 -7.28
CA LEU A 118 10.34 -5.00 -5.92
C LEU A 118 11.62 -4.61 -5.20
N HIS A 119 11.45 -4.12 -3.98
CA HIS A 119 12.52 -4.02 -2.98
C HIS A 119 12.24 -5.03 -1.88
N LEU A 120 13.07 -6.06 -1.78
CA LEU A 120 12.90 -7.11 -0.80
C LEU A 120 13.51 -6.72 0.54
N ALA A 121 12.98 -7.28 1.63
CA ALA A 121 13.47 -7.02 2.99
C ALA A 121 14.96 -7.38 3.21
N ASN A 122 15.53 -8.24 2.37
CA ASN A 122 16.96 -8.56 2.37
C ASN A 122 17.83 -7.56 1.60
N GLY A 123 17.26 -6.43 1.15
CA GLY A 123 17.93 -5.40 0.37
C GLY A 123 18.04 -5.65 -1.13
N LYS A 124 17.56 -6.81 -1.63
CA LYS A 124 17.60 -7.13 -3.05
C LYS A 124 16.54 -6.34 -3.82
N ASN A 125 16.96 -5.75 -4.94
CA ASN A 125 16.07 -5.13 -5.92
C ASN A 125 15.79 -6.12 -7.06
N ILE A 126 14.53 -6.25 -7.46
CA ILE A 126 14.09 -7.10 -8.57
C ILE A 126 13.19 -6.28 -9.49
N PHE A 127 13.39 -6.45 -10.80
CA PHE A 127 12.50 -5.95 -11.83
C PHE A 127 11.91 -7.14 -12.58
N LEU A 128 10.57 -7.21 -12.61
CA LEU A 128 9.82 -8.23 -13.33
C LEU A 128 9.22 -7.59 -14.57
N ASP A 129 9.62 -8.10 -15.73
CA ASP A 129 9.05 -7.76 -17.03
C ASP A 129 8.07 -8.86 -17.45
N PHE A 130 6.79 -8.51 -17.48
CA PHE A 130 5.71 -9.34 -18.02
C PHE A 130 5.00 -8.59 -19.15
N ARG A 131 5.79 -7.90 -19.98
CA ARG A 131 5.26 -7.21 -21.15
C ARG A 131 4.75 -8.19 -22.20
N GLU A 132 3.70 -7.80 -22.89
CA GLU A 132 3.14 -8.58 -23.97
C GLU A 132 4.19 -8.83 -25.06
N ARG A 133 4.10 -9.99 -25.71
CA ARG A 133 4.98 -10.32 -26.85
C ARG A 133 4.24 -10.32 -28.16
N ALA A 134 4.92 -9.90 -29.23
CA ALA A 134 4.37 -10.06 -30.57
C ALA A 134 4.07 -11.55 -30.84
N PRO A 135 2.88 -11.89 -31.39
CA PRO A 135 2.58 -13.27 -31.78
C PRO A 135 3.61 -13.82 -32.78
N LEU A 136 3.81 -15.13 -32.82
CA LEU A 136 4.81 -15.78 -33.69
C LEU A 136 4.59 -15.49 -35.19
N ALA A 137 3.35 -15.25 -35.60
CA ALA A 137 2.99 -14.92 -36.97
C ALA A 137 3.11 -13.40 -37.30
N ALA A 138 3.48 -12.57 -36.32
CA ALA A 138 3.63 -11.14 -36.55
C ALA A 138 4.82 -10.84 -37.47
N THR A 139 4.62 -9.96 -38.44
CA THR A 139 5.65 -9.50 -39.37
C THR A 139 5.90 -7.99 -39.20
N PRO A 140 7.08 -7.48 -39.62
CA PRO A 140 7.38 -6.04 -39.52
C PRO A 140 6.36 -5.13 -40.25
N THR A 141 5.69 -5.64 -41.28
CA THR A 141 4.74 -4.90 -42.12
C THR A 141 3.28 -5.20 -41.79
N LEU A 142 2.99 -5.87 -40.66
CA LEU A 142 1.64 -6.29 -40.26
C LEU A 142 0.58 -5.16 -40.31
N PHE A 143 1.00 -3.93 -40.01
CA PHE A 143 0.12 -2.77 -39.95
C PHE A 143 0.13 -1.89 -41.22
N GLN A 144 0.78 -2.35 -42.30
CA GLN A 144 0.90 -1.62 -43.56
C GLN A 144 0.01 -2.20 -44.66
N ASP A 145 -0.33 -1.39 -45.66
CA ASP A 145 -0.92 -1.83 -46.92
C ASP A 145 0.16 -2.33 -47.90
N ALA A 146 -0.25 -2.72 -49.12
CA ALA A 146 0.66 -3.21 -50.15
C ALA A 146 1.63 -2.14 -50.67
N GLN A 147 1.31 -0.86 -50.45
CA GLN A 147 2.13 0.29 -50.80
C GLN A 147 3.07 0.71 -49.67
N GLY A 148 3.01 0.03 -48.51
CA GLY A 148 3.82 0.33 -47.33
C GLY A 148 3.23 1.43 -46.43
N ASN A 149 2.04 1.94 -46.71
CA ASN A 149 1.42 2.97 -45.88
C ASN A 149 0.78 2.34 -44.64
N VAL A 150 0.87 3.03 -43.49
CA VAL A 150 0.18 2.60 -42.27
C VAL A 150 -1.32 2.65 -42.48
N VAL A 151 -1.99 1.53 -42.19
CA VAL A 151 -3.45 1.44 -42.28
C VAL A 151 -4.08 1.98 -40.99
N PRO A 152 -4.85 3.09 -41.04
CA PRO A 152 -5.40 3.71 -39.83
C PRO A 152 -6.25 2.76 -39.02
N GLY A 153 -6.00 2.71 -37.70
CA GLY A 153 -6.75 1.87 -36.77
C GLY A 153 -6.42 0.38 -36.80
N ARG A 154 -5.57 -0.11 -37.72
CA ARG A 154 -5.25 -1.54 -37.78
C ARG A 154 -4.56 -2.05 -36.52
N SER A 155 -3.65 -1.26 -35.94
CA SER A 155 -2.95 -1.61 -34.70
C SER A 155 -3.72 -1.31 -33.41
N THR A 156 -4.86 -0.62 -33.46
CA THR A 156 -5.56 -0.13 -32.25
C THR A 156 -7.02 -0.50 -32.16
N LYS A 157 -7.68 -0.81 -33.28
CA LYS A 157 -9.12 -1.08 -33.37
C LYS A 157 -9.43 -2.49 -33.89
N THR A 158 -8.40 -3.30 -34.15
CA THR A 158 -8.55 -4.68 -34.62
C THR A 158 -7.80 -5.64 -33.70
N TRP A 159 -8.13 -6.93 -33.77
CA TRP A 159 -7.45 -7.97 -33.00
C TRP A 159 -5.95 -8.07 -33.33
N LEU A 160 -5.50 -7.56 -34.50
CA LEU A 160 -4.08 -7.54 -34.87
C LEU A 160 -3.24 -6.65 -33.94
N GLY A 161 -3.88 -5.73 -33.20
CA GLY A 161 -3.22 -4.90 -32.20
C GLY A 161 -2.92 -5.62 -30.87
N VAL A 162 -3.37 -6.87 -30.70
CA VAL A 162 -3.23 -7.62 -29.44
C VAL A 162 -1.91 -8.39 -29.43
N GLY A 163 -1.07 -8.11 -28.43
CA GLY A 163 0.08 -8.94 -28.08
C GLY A 163 -0.33 -10.16 -27.27
N VAL A 164 0.55 -11.15 -27.15
CA VAL A 164 0.35 -12.31 -26.28
C VAL A 164 0.45 -11.84 -24.82
N PRO A 165 -0.64 -11.95 -24.02
CA PRO A 165 -0.62 -11.66 -22.59
C PRO A 165 0.26 -12.66 -21.81
#